data_AF-A0A379FEW5-F1
#
_entry.id   AF-A0A379FEW5-F1
#
_cell.length_a   1.000
_cell.length_b   1.000
_cell.length_c   1.000
_cell.angle_alpha   90.00
_cell.angle_beta   90.00
_cell.angle_gamma   90.00
#
_symmetry.space_group_name_H-M   'P 1'
#
loop_
_entity.id
_entity.type
_entity.pdbx_description
1 polymer ?
#
loop_
_entity_poly.entity_id
_entity_poly.type
_entity_poly.pdbx_seq_one_letter_code
_entity_poly.pdbx_strand_id
1 'polypeptide(L)'
;MMQMYFQTFKRVLLGMLEKPMWMLLLVSLCIMSLVYAKPVLWDLPVAVINQDHSPASYALIRSLDATPKLSLKGYDNLDEARHDMIMRELFAIIIIPTDFEKKLLNGKNVTVPVYGDATNRLASGQIQQELMQAYQQLLDNYNGRILQNAGFSATQSKILLKPIQSETIAMYNPGVSFAAIIFPGLLVMLLQHSLLIACVRVSIASEERQKGSLR
;
A
#
# COMPACT_ATOMS: atom_id res chain seq x y z
N MET A 1 -13.60 27.79 -41.85
CA MET A 1 -13.96 26.91 -40.71
C MET A 1 -12.87 26.83 -39.65
N MET A 2 -11.64 26.43 -39.99
CA MET A 2 -10.52 26.24 -39.03
C MET A 2 -10.24 27.45 -38.13
N GLN A 3 -10.26 28.67 -38.69
CA GLN A 3 -10.02 29.90 -37.92
C GLN A 3 -11.11 30.20 -36.88
N MET A 4 -12.36 29.85 -37.16
CA MET A 4 -13.49 30.05 -36.25
C MET A 4 -13.41 29.10 -35.05
N TYR A 5 -13.00 27.85 -35.29
CA TYR A 5 -12.69 26.90 -34.21
C TYR A 5 -11.54 27.41 -33.34
N PHE A 6 -10.46 27.88 -33.94
CA PHE A 6 -9.30 28.37 -33.19
C PHE A 6 -9.61 29.63 -32.38
N GLN A 7 -10.42 30.55 -32.92
CA GLN A 7 -10.87 31.72 -32.18
C GLN A 7 -11.80 31.38 -31.02
N THR A 8 -12.72 30.42 -31.22
CA THR A 8 -13.62 29.95 -30.16
C THR A 8 -12.83 29.23 -29.07
N PHE A 9 -11.88 28.38 -29.47
CA PHE A 9 -10.95 27.73 -28.56
C PHE A 9 -10.16 28.73 -27.72
N LYS A 10 -9.56 29.75 -28.36
CA LYS A 10 -8.80 30.78 -27.65
C LYS A 10 -9.67 31.59 -26.68
N ARG A 11 -10.90 31.91 -27.06
CA ARG A 11 -11.87 32.63 -26.21
C ARG A 11 -12.32 31.80 -25.02
N VAL A 12 -12.61 30.52 -25.22
CA VAL A 12 -12.98 29.59 -24.14
C VAL A 12 -11.79 29.39 -23.19
N LEU A 13 -10.60 29.15 -23.73
CA LEU A 13 -9.37 28.97 -22.94
C LEU A 13 -9.06 30.19 -22.07
N LEU A 14 -9.11 31.39 -22.65
CA LEU A 14 -8.90 32.64 -21.91
C LEU A 14 -10.02 32.88 -20.88
N GLY A 15 -11.28 32.61 -21.22
CA GLY A 15 -12.40 32.72 -20.28
C GLY A 15 -12.34 31.72 -19.11
N MET A 16 -11.71 30.56 -19.31
CA MET A 16 -11.40 29.61 -18.23
C MET A 16 -10.28 30.12 -17.32
N LEU A 17 -9.34 30.91 -17.86
CA LEU A 17 -8.20 31.47 -17.13
C LEU A 17 -8.58 32.73 -16.31
N GLU A 18 -9.49 33.56 -16.83
CA GLU A 18 -9.93 34.81 -16.19
C GLU A 18 -10.85 34.60 -14.97
N LYS A 19 -11.61 33.49 -14.92
CA LYS A 19 -12.50 33.18 -13.79
C LYS A 19 -11.86 32.13 -12.87
N PRO A 20 -12.17 32.09 -11.56
CA PRO A 20 -11.58 31.13 -10.62
C PRO A 20 -11.96 29.65 -10.88
N MET A 21 -12.46 29.29 -12.06
CA MET A 21 -12.79 27.91 -12.46
C MET A 21 -11.56 26.99 -12.52
N TRP A 22 -10.38 27.53 -12.84
CA TRP A 22 -9.13 26.77 -12.73
C TRP A 22 -8.87 26.29 -11.28
N MET A 23 -9.44 26.95 -10.27
CA MET A 23 -9.38 26.50 -8.88
C MET A 23 -10.18 25.21 -8.67
N LEU A 24 -11.34 25.02 -9.32
CA LEU A 24 -12.09 23.75 -9.23
C LEU A 24 -11.28 22.57 -9.78
N LEU A 25 -10.52 22.83 -10.85
CA LEU A 25 -9.66 21.84 -11.48
C LEU A 25 -8.47 21.50 -10.57
N LEU A 26 -7.84 22.51 -9.97
CA LEU A 26 -6.79 22.31 -8.95
C LEU A 26 -7.31 21.62 -7.69
N VAL A 27 -8.50 21.97 -7.21
CA VAL A 27 -9.14 21.34 -6.05
C VAL A 27 -9.44 19.87 -6.34
N SER A 28 -9.99 19.55 -7.51
CA SER A 28 -10.21 18.16 -7.95
C SER A 28 -8.90 17.38 -8.02
N LEU A 29 -7.84 17.99 -8.58
CA LEU A 29 -6.52 17.37 -8.65
C LEU A 29 -5.93 17.13 -7.26
N CYS A 30 -6.03 18.09 -6.35
CA CYS A 30 -5.60 17.96 -4.96
C CYS A 30 -6.40 16.87 -4.21
N ILE A 31 -7.71 16.77 -4.44
CA ILE A 31 -8.54 15.74 -3.83
C ILE A 31 -8.14 14.35 -4.34
N MET A 32 -7.90 14.20 -5.65
CA MET A 32 -7.44 12.93 -6.21
C MET A 32 -6.01 12.58 -5.81
N SER A 33 -5.12 13.58 -5.67
CA SER A 33 -3.74 13.34 -5.24
C SER A 33 -3.63 12.93 -3.77
N LEU A 34 -4.59 13.30 -2.91
CA LEU A 34 -4.67 12.85 -1.52
C LEU A 34 -4.71 11.32 -1.39
N VAL A 35 -5.29 10.61 -2.36
CA VAL A 35 -5.30 9.13 -2.37
C VAL A 35 -3.88 8.55 -2.44
N TYR A 36 -2.97 9.26 -3.10
CA TYR A 36 -1.57 8.85 -3.25
C TYR A 36 -0.65 9.44 -2.18
N ALA A 37 -1.15 10.32 -1.30
CA ALA A 37 -0.34 10.99 -0.28
C ALA A 37 0.16 10.04 0.82
N LYS A 38 -0.49 8.88 1.01
CA LYS A 38 -0.07 7.84 1.97
C LYS A 38 -0.01 6.47 1.28
N PRO A 39 1.06 6.19 0.50
CA PRO A 39 1.19 4.91 -0.21
C PRO A 39 1.43 3.71 0.71
N VAL A 40 1.82 3.95 1.97
CA VAL A 40 2.10 2.93 2.98
C VAL A 40 1.29 3.28 4.22
N LEU A 41 0.53 2.30 4.72
CA LEU A 41 -0.16 2.42 6.01
C LEU A 41 0.88 2.21 7.11
N TRP A 42 1.01 3.18 8.01
CA TRP A 42 1.86 3.08 9.19
C TRP A 42 1.02 2.65 10.39
N ASP A 43 1.65 1.99 11.36
CA ASP A 43 1.00 1.57 12.61
C ASP A 43 -0.27 0.73 12.42
N LEU A 44 -0.21 -0.31 11.56
CA LEU A 44 -1.34 -1.23 11.39
C LEU A 44 -1.54 -2.06 12.66
N PRO A 45 -2.64 -1.88 13.42
CA PRO A 45 -2.91 -2.70 14.59
C PRO A 45 -3.15 -4.16 14.23
N VAL A 46 -2.33 -5.04 14.79
CA VAL A 46 -2.40 -6.49 14.58
C VAL A 46 -2.39 -7.20 15.92
N ALA A 47 -3.38 -8.05 16.16
CA ALA A 47 -3.42 -8.89 17.34
C ALA A 47 -2.47 -10.09 17.19
N VAL A 48 -1.78 -10.42 18.27
CA VAL A 48 -0.92 -11.61 18.36
C VAL A 48 -1.33 -12.44 19.57
N ILE A 49 -1.66 -13.70 19.32
CA ILE A 49 -1.96 -14.70 20.34
C ILE A 49 -0.82 -15.72 20.32
N ASN A 50 -0.01 -15.74 21.36
CA ASN A 50 1.12 -16.66 21.48
C ASN A 50 0.74 -17.87 22.33
N GLN A 51 0.47 -19.03 21.72
CA GLN A 51 0.15 -20.25 22.46
C GLN A 51 1.39 -21.10 22.77
N ASP A 52 2.53 -20.85 22.13
CA ASP A 52 3.74 -21.66 22.27
C ASP A 52 4.62 -21.22 23.44
N HIS A 53 4.62 -19.91 23.75
CA HIS A 53 5.42 -19.28 24.81
C HIS A 53 6.91 -19.66 24.81
N SER A 54 7.45 -19.96 23.64
CA SER A 54 8.83 -20.41 23.43
C SER A 54 9.77 -19.28 22.99
N PRO A 55 11.11 -19.45 23.13
CA PRO A 55 12.09 -18.51 22.57
C PRO A 55 11.87 -18.24 21.07
N ALA A 56 11.54 -19.26 20.27
CA ALA A 56 11.27 -19.07 18.84
C ALA A 56 10.01 -18.21 18.59
N SER A 57 8.94 -18.41 19.37
CA SER A 57 7.73 -17.59 19.27
C SER A 57 8.00 -16.13 19.62
N TYR A 58 8.74 -15.86 20.70
CA TYR A 58 9.12 -14.50 21.07
C TYR A 58 10.07 -13.84 20.06
N ALA A 59 10.96 -14.62 19.44
CA ALA A 59 11.83 -14.10 18.38
C ALA A 59 11.02 -13.66 17.15
N LEU A 60 9.99 -14.41 16.76
CA LEU A 60 9.07 -14.02 15.70
C LEU A 60 8.31 -12.73 16.06
N ILE A 61 7.73 -12.67 17.26
CA ILE A 61 6.98 -11.50 17.74
C ILE A 61 7.88 -10.26 17.74
N ARG A 62 9.10 -10.39 18.26
CA ARG A 62 10.07 -9.29 18.29
C ARG A 62 10.47 -8.82 16.88
N SER A 63 10.60 -9.75 15.92
CA SER A 63 10.89 -9.40 14.53
C SER A 63 9.75 -8.59 13.90
N LEU A 64 8.49 -8.98 14.19
CA LEU A 64 7.31 -8.26 13.73
C LEU A 64 7.14 -6.89 14.42
N ASP A 65 7.43 -6.81 15.72
CA ASP A 65 7.35 -5.57 16.52
C ASP A 65 8.41 -4.54 16.12
N ALA A 66 9.56 -5.00 15.62
CA ALA A 66 10.61 -4.14 15.10
C ALA A 66 10.24 -3.45 13.76
N THR A 67 9.15 -3.88 13.11
CA THR A 67 8.71 -3.31 11.84
C THR A 67 7.80 -2.11 12.08
N PRO A 68 8.16 -0.89 11.61
CA PRO A 68 7.39 0.34 11.88
C PRO A 68 6.02 0.40 11.18
N LYS A 69 5.72 -0.59 10.34
CA LYS A 69 4.45 -0.72 9.63
C LYS A 69 3.37 -1.42 10.46
N LEU A 70 3.77 -2.17 11.48
CA LEU A 70 2.90 -2.97 12.32
C LEU A 70 2.88 -2.39 13.74
N SER A 71 1.72 -2.43 14.37
CA SER A 71 1.55 -2.16 15.79
C SER A 71 0.98 -3.42 16.42
N LEU A 72 1.83 -4.19 17.11
CA LEU A 72 1.40 -5.45 17.70
C LEU A 72 0.68 -5.21 19.03
N LYS A 73 -0.45 -5.89 19.21
CA LYS A 73 -1.17 -5.97 20.48
C LYS A 73 -1.24 -7.42 20.93
N GLY A 74 -0.83 -7.72 22.15
CA GLY A 74 -0.95 -9.05 22.74
C GLY A 74 -2.38 -9.33 23.17
N TYR A 75 -2.87 -10.54 22.89
CA TYR A 75 -4.16 -11.04 23.34
C TYR A 75 -4.02 -12.43 23.93
N ASP A 76 -4.79 -12.72 24.97
CA ASP A 76 -4.79 -14.03 25.64
C ASP A 76 -5.71 -15.03 24.92
N ASN A 77 -6.77 -14.55 24.27
CA ASN A 77 -7.79 -15.39 23.65
C ASN A 77 -8.25 -14.84 22.29
N LEU A 78 -8.79 -15.74 21.46
CA LEU A 78 -9.25 -15.41 20.10
C LEU A 78 -10.55 -14.60 20.10
N ASP A 79 -11.40 -14.78 21.10
CA ASP A 79 -12.72 -14.15 21.14
C ASP A 79 -12.63 -12.65 21.35
N GLU A 80 -11.73 -12.20 22.22
CA GLU A 80 -11.43 -10.79 22.48
C GLU A 80 -10.77 -10.13 21.25
N ALA A 81 -9.76 -10.78 20.66
CA ALA A 81 -9.14 -10.29 19.44
C ALA A 81 -10.15 -10.22 18.27
N ARG A 82 -11.09 -11.16 18.20
CA ARG A 82 -12.18 -11.14 17.21
C ARG A 82 -13.14 -9.99 17.46
N HIS A 83 -13.48 -9.70 18.72
CA HIS A 83 -14.35 -8.57 19.07
C HIS A 83 -13.74 -7.25 18.59
N ASP A 84 -12.47 -7.00 18.90
CA ASP A 84 -11.77 -5.77 18.51
C ASP A 84 -11.60 -5.67 16.99
N MET A 85 -11.42 -6.80 16.30
CA MET A 85 -11.42 -6.85 14.85
C MET A 85 -12.80 -6.49 14.25
N ILE A 86 -13.91 -6.95 14.85
CA ILE A 86 -15.27 -6.55 14.44
C ILE A 86 -15.50 -5.06 14.68
N MET A 87 -14.96 -4.51 15.77
CA MET A 87 -14.99 -3.08 16.10
C MET A 87 -14.06 -2.23 15.22
N ARG A 88 -13.36 -2.83 14.24
CA ARG A 88 -12.40 -2.20 13.32
C ARG A 88 -11.18 -1.58 14.02
N GLU A 89 -10.83 -2.09 15.19
CA GLU A 89 -9.63 -1.67 15.93
C GLU A 89 -8.38 -2.49 15.55
N LEU A 90 -8.57 -3.59 14.82
CA LEU A 90 -7.53 -4.49 14.35
C LEU A 90 -7.70 -4.78 12.85
N PHE A 91 -6.60 -4.94 12.13
CA PHE A 91 -6.60 -5.36 10.73
C PHE A 91 -6.30 -6.85 10.54
N ALA A 92 -5.64 -7.47 11.51
CA ALA A 92 -5.37 -8.90 11.48
C ALA A 92 -5.19 -9.50 12.89
N ILE A 93 -5.35 -10.83 12.97
CA ILE A 93 -5.09 -11.66 14.15
C ILE A 93 -4.13 -12.77 13.73
N ILE A 94 -2.99 -12.86 14.39
CA ILE A 94 -1.97 -13.89 14.19
C ILE A 94 -1.99 -14.83 15.40
N ILE A 95 -2.12 -16.13 15.17
CA ILE A 95 -2.04 -17.12 16.24
C ILE A 95 -0.80 -17.98 16.05
N ILE A 96 0.13 -17.90 16.99
CA ILE A 96 1.29 -18.80 17.03
C ILE A 96 0.83 -20.09 17.73
N PRO A 97 0.76 -21.23 17.03
CA PRO A 97 0.18 -22.45 17.57
C PRO A 97 1.07 -23.07 18.65
N THR A 98 0.49 -23.91 19.50
CA THR A 98 1.25 -24.80 20.38
C THR A 98 2.19 -25.70 19.56
N ASP A 99 3.37 -25.98 20.10
CA ASP A 99 4.47 -26.73 19.46
C ASP A 99 5.12 -26.00 18.27
N PHE A 100 5.02 -24.67 18.17
CA PHE A 100 5.65 -23.90 17.10
C PHE A 100 7.18 -24.13 17.07
N GLU A 101 7.86 -23.90 18.19
CA GLU A 101 9.30 -24.14 18.29
C GLU A 101 9.63 -25.61 18.08
N LYS A 102 8.89 -26.52 18.73
CA LYS A 102 9.15 -27.96 18.60
C LYS A 102 9.03 -28.45 17.17
N LYS A 103 8.04 -28.00 16.40
CA LYS A 103 7.89 -28.38 14.99
C LYS A 103 8.99 -27.75 14.14
N LEU A 104 9.32 -26.49 14.39
CA LEU A 104 10.43 -25.78 13.72
C LEU A 104 11.76 -26.52 13.92
N LEU A 105 12.08 -26.90 15.16
CA LEU A 105 13.30 -27.63 15.51
C LEU A 105 13.37 -29.03 14.90
N ASN A 106 12.22 -29.69 14.74
CA ASN A 106 12.15 -31.02 14.14
C ASN A 106 12.07 -30.98 12.60
N GLY A 107 12.22 -29.81 11.96
CA GLY A 107 12.08 -29.65 10.52
C GLY A 107 10.69 -30.02 10.00
N LYS A 108 9.66 -29.98 10.86
CA LYS A 108 8.28 -30.25 10.49
C LYS A 108 7.63 -28.98 9.98
N ASN A 109 6.68 -29.13 9.05
CA ASN A 109 5.91 -27.99 8.55
C ASN A 109 5.11 -27.34 9.70
N VAL A 110 5.17 -26.01 9.78
CA VAL A 110 4.48 -25.20 10.79
C VAL A 110 3.48 -24.31 10.09
N THR A 111 2.23 -24.35 10.52
CA THR A 111 1.16 -23.48 10.01
C THR A 111 0.82 -22.45 11.07
N VAL A 112 1.08 -21.18 10.77
CA VAL A 112 0.69 -20.04 11.61
C VAL A 112 -0.56 -19.42 10.98
N PRO A 113 -1.77 -19.64 11.53
CA PRO A 113 -2.98 -19.05 10.98
C PRO A 113 -3.01 -17.54 11.21
N VAL A 114 -3.43 -16.83 10.16
CA VAL A 114 -3.57 -15.36 10.15
C VAL A 114 -4.96 -15.02 9.63
N TYR A 115 -5.75 -14.34 10.44
CA TYR A 115 -7.07 -13.85 10.08
C TYR A 115 -6.97 -12.36 9.76
N GLY A 116 -7.18 -11.98 8.50
CA GLY A 116 -7.10 -10.57 8.07
C GLY A 116 -8.46 -10.00 7.69
N ASP A 117 -8.63 -8.68 7.83
CA ASP A 117 -9.80 -7.97 7.31
C ASP A 117 -9.72 -7.86 5.78
N ALA A 118 -10.63 -8.55 5.10
CA ALA A 118 -10.71 -8.57 3.63
C ALA A 118 -11.24 -7.26 3.03
N THR A 119 -11.85 -6.36 3.83
CA THR A 119 -12.36 -5.07 3.34
C THR A 119 -11.24 -4.09 3.02
N ASN A 120 -10.08 -4.22 3.67
CA ASN A 120 -8.89 -3.42 3.39
C ASN A 120 -7.76 -4.28 2.78
N ARG A 121 -7.80 -4.44 1.45
CA ARG A 121 -6.82 -5.25 0.71
C ARG A 121 -5.39 -4.72 0.83
N LEU A 122 -5.21 -3.40 0.92
CA LEU A 122 -3.89 -2.77 1.06
C LEU A 122 -3.27 -3.11 2.42
N ALA A 123 -4.00 -2.93 3.51
CA ALA A 123 -3.54 -3.29 4.86
C ALA A 123 -3.20 -4.79 4.96
N SER A 124 -4.12 -5.65 4.53
CA SER A 124 -3.93 -7.10 4.55
C SER A 124 -2.73 -7.56 3.69
N GLY A 125 -2.54 -6.95 2.51
CA GLY A 125 -1.38 -7.24 1.67
C GLY A 125 -0.05 -6.81 2.31
N GLN A 126 -0.03 -5.65 2.95
CA GLN A 126 1.14 -5.15 3.66
C GLN A 126 1.49 -6.03 4.86
N ILE A 127 0.51 -6.39 5.69
CA ILE A 127 0.69 -7.29 6.84
C ILE A 127 1.25 -8.64 6.38
N GLN A 128 0.71 -9.22 5.30
CA GLN A 128 1.20 -10.47 4.73
C GLN A 128 2.67 -10.38 4.29
N GLN A 129 3.07 -9.28 3.65
CA GLN A 129 4.45 -9.08 3.22
C GLN A 129 5.41 -8.99 4.41
N GLU A 130 5.05 -8.25 5.46
CA GLU A 130 5.88 -8.12 6.67
C GLU A 130 5.98 -9.46 7.42
N LEU A 131 4.90 -10.23 7.50
CA LEU A 131 4.90 -11.58 8.06
C LEU A 131 5.86 -12.52 7.30
N MET A 132 5.80 -12.52 5.97
CA MET A 132 6.71 -13.33 5.15
C MET A 132 8.17 -12.96 5.38
N GLN A 133 8.48 -11.67 5.53
CA GLN A 133 9.83 -11.21 5.85
C GLN A 133 10.28 -11.67 7.24
N ALA A 134 9.41 -11.55 8.25
CA ALA A 134 9.71 -12.01 9.61
C ALA A 134 9.95 -13.54 9.67
N TYR A 135 9.14 -14.33 8.95
CA TYR A 135 9.36 -15.78 8.83
C TYR A 135 10.70 -16.11 8.18
N GLN A 136 11.05 -15.44 7.08
CA GLN A 136 12.34 -15.64 6.42
C GLN A 136 13.50 -15.28 7.34
N GLN A 137 13.44 -14.15 8.04
CA GLN A 137 14.47 -13.75 9.00
C GLN A 137 14.63 -14.76 10.13
N LEU A 138 13.53 -15.26 10.68
CA LEU A 138 13.56 -16.29 11.72
C LEU A 138 14.24 -17.57 11.21
N LEU A 139 13.86 -18.03 10.02
CA LEU A 139 14.43 -19.22 9.38
C LEU A 139 15.91 -19.04 9.04
N ASP A 140 16.30 -17.88 8.53
CA ASP A 140 17.70 -17.55 8.23
C ASP A 140 18.56 -17.58 9.49
N ASN A 141 18.06 -16.98 10.58
CA ASN A 141 18.75 -16.98 11.87
C ASN A 141 18.87 -18.40 12.43
N TYR A 142 17.81 -19.19 12.33
CA TYR A 142 17.78 -20.57 12.81
C TYR A 142 18.74 -21.47 12.03
N ASN A 143 18.60 -21.52 10.70
CA ASN A 143 19.46 -22.35 9.84
C ASN A 143 20.91 -21.84 9.86
N GLY A 144 21.13 -20.53 10.01
CA GLY A 144 22.46 -19.95 10.18
C GLY A 144 23.15 -20.44 11.45
N ARG A 145 22.42 -20.58 12.56
CA ARG A 145 22.95 -21.16 13.80
C ARG A 145 23.28 -22.64 13.63
N ILE A 146 22.46 -23.41 12.91
CA ILE A 146 22.76 -24.82 12.60
C ILE A 146 24.07 -24.94 11.83
N LEU A 147 24.24 -24.13 10.78
CA LEU A 147 25.46 -24.13 9.96
C LEU A 147 26.68 -23.70 10.79
N GLN A 148 26.56 -22.67 11.61
CA GLN A 148 27.64 -22.23 12.49
C GLN A 148 28.04 -23.31 13.50
N ASN A 149 27.07 -24.02 14.10
CA ASN A 149 27.33 -25.13 15.00
C ASN A 149 27.97 -26.34 14.28
N ALA A 150 27.73 -26.49 12.97
CA ALA A 150 28.39 -27.48 12.12
C ALA A 150 29.80 -27.06 11.67
N GLY A 151 30.33 -25.93 12.14
CA GLY A 151 31.69 -25.46 11.89
C GLY A 151 31.84 -24.48 10.71
N PHE A 152 30.74 -24.09 10.07
CA PHE A 152 30.79 -23.07 9.01
C PHE A 152 30.97 -21.67 9.60
N SER A 153 31.76 -20.82 8.94
CA SER A 153 31.84 -19.41 9.33
C SER A 153 30.48 -18.69 9.08
N ALA A 154 30.27 -17.54 9.72
CA ALA A 154 29.07 -16.73 9.48
C ALA A 154 28.94 -16.31 8.00
N THR A 155 30.05 -16.03 7.32
CA THR A 155 30.08 -15.70 5.90
C THR A 155 29.70 -16.90 5.03
N GLN A 156 30.24 -18.08 5.31
CA GLN A 156 29.87 -19.32 4.60
C GLN A 156 28.40 -19.65 4.81
N SER A 157 27.90 -19.52 6.04
CA SER A 157 26.48 -19.76 6.36
C SER A 157 25.55 -18.85 5.56
N LYS A 158 25.90 -17.56 5.43
CA LYS A 158 25.10 -16.60 4.66
C LYS A 158 25.05 -16.96 3.17
N ILE A 159 26.17 -17.41 2.59
CA ILE A 159 26.24 -17.84 1.19
C ILE A 159 25.40 -19.11 0.97
N LEU A 160 25.45 -20.08 1.89
CA LEU A 160 24.68 -21.32 1.80
C LEU A 160 23.17 -21.09 1.90
N LEU A 161 22.74 -20.16 2.76
CA LEU A 161 21.32 -19.84 2.94
C LEU A 161 20.77 -18.97 1.80
N LYS A 162 21.57 -18.03 1.30
CA LYS A 162 21.19 -17.09 0.24
C LYS A 162 22.26 -17.04 -0.86
N PRO A 163 22.37 -18.10 -1.69
CA PRO A 163 23.37 -18.16 -2.74
C PRO A 163 23.08 -17.19 -3.88
N ILE A 164 21.81 -16.83 -4.07
CA ILE A 164 21.37 -15.88 -5.10
C ILE A 164 21.43 -14.47 -4.50
N GLN A 165 22.40 -13.68 -4.98
CA GLN A 165 22.43 -12.24 -4.75
C GLN A 165 21.63 -11.58 -5.88
N SER A 166 20.50 -10.97 -5.52
CA SER A 166 19.73 -10.19 -6.48
C SER A 166 20.40 -8.84 -6.68
N GLU A 167 21.09 -8.67 -7.80
CA GLU A 167 21.53 -7.35 -8.26
C GLU A 167 20.48 -6.80 -9.23
N THR A 168 19.64 -5.91 -8.72
CA THR A 168 18.67 -5.20 -9.58
C THR A 168 19.36 -4.03 -10.24
N ILE A 169 19.88 -4.25 -11.45
CA ILE A 169 20.42 -3.18 -12.29
C ILE A 169 19.25 -2.57 -13.07
N ALA A 170 18.95 -1.30 -12.83
CA ALA A 170 17.88 -0.60 -13.53
C ALA A 170 18.28 -0.35 -15.00
N MET A 171 17.94 -1.28 -15.88
CA MET A 171 18.31 -1.26 -17.32
C MET A 171 17.61 -0.15 -18.12
N TYR A 172 16.39 0.24 -17.74
CA TYR A 172 15.63 1.27 -18.44
C TYR A 172 15.11 2.29 -17.44
N ASN A 173 15.79 3.44 -17.42
CA ASN A 173 15.39 4.64 -16.72
C ASN A 173 15.18 4.42 -15.19
N PRO A 174 16.28 4.40 -14.41
CA PRO A 174 16.27 4.26 -12.95
C PRO A 174 15.48 5.35 -12.21
N GLY A 175 15.06 6.37 -12.95
CA GLY A 175 14.27 7.50 -12.49
C GLY A 175 13.05 7.77 -13.36
N VAL A 176 12.40 6.75 -13.94
CA VAL A 176 10.97 6.91 -14.24
C VAL A 176 10.30 7.08 -12.89
N SER A 177 10.29 8.32 -12.40
CA SER A 177 9.54 8.64 -11.21
C SER A 177 8.11 8.21 -11.49
N PHE A 178 7.39 7.79 -10.45
CA PHE A 178 5.96 7.56 -10.57
C PHE A 178 5.28 8.73 -11.32
N ALA A 179 5.78 9.96 -11.13
CA ALA A 179 5.37 11.11 -11.91
C ALA A 179 5.64 10.96 -13.42
N ALA A 180 6.80 10.49 -13.90
CA ALA A 180 7.04 10.31 -15.35
C ALA A 180 6.08 9.29 -16.04
N ILE A 181 5.56 8.29 -15.31
CA ILE A 181 4.54 7.35 -15.83
C ILE A 181 3.16 7.98 -15.82
N ILE A 182 2.82 8.64 -14.71
CA ILE A 182 1.47 9.13 -14.46
C ILE A 182 1.22 10.49 -15.12
N PHE A 183 2.24 11.33 -15.23
CA PHE A 183 2.15 12.71 -15.71
C PHE A 183 1.54 12.85 -17.10
N PRO A 184 1.88 12.01 -18.11
CA PRO A 184 1.18 12.05 -19.39
C PRO A 184 -0.33 11.77 -19.25
N GLY A 185 -0.70 10.76 -18.47
CA GLY A 185 -2.10 10.43 -18.20
C GLY A 185 -2.83 11.54 -17.43
N LEU A 186 -2.14 12.14 -16.47
CA LEU A 186 -2.63 13.26 -15.67
C LEU A 186 -2.87 14.50 -16.56
N LEU A 187 -1.95 14.81 -17.49
CA LEU A 187 -2.12 15.89 -18.47
C LEU A 187 -3.35 15.66 -19.37
N VAL A 188 -3.53 14.45 -19.89
CA VAL A 188 -4.71 14.10 -20.69
C VAL A 188 -6.00 14.23 -19.87
N MET A 189 -5.97 13.79 -18.60
CA MET A 189 -7.12 13.89 -17.70
C MET A 189 -7.48 15.35 -17.37
N LEU A 190 -6.47 16.22 -17.16
CA LEU A 190 -6.66 17.66 -16.95
C LEU A 190 -7.29 18.31 -18.18
N LEU A 191 -6.81 17.98 -19.38
CA LEU A 191 -7.39 18.45 -20.65
C LEU A 191 -8.84 17.99 -20.80
N GLN A 192 -9.14 16.71 -20.51
CA GLN A 192 -10.50 16.19 -20.54
C GLN A 192 -11.45 16.91 -19.56
N HIS A 193 -11.00 17.16 -18.32
CA HIS A 193 -11.82 17.87 -17.33
C HIS A 193 -12.09 19.31 -17.73
N SER A 194 -11.08 20.01 -18.26
CA SER A 194 -11.27 21.38 -18.76
C SER A 194 -12.29 21.44 -19.91
N LEU A 195 -12.25 20.47 -20.83
CA LEU A 195 -13.22 20.36 -21.92
C LEU A 195 -14.65 20.11 -21.40
N LEU A 196 -14.84 19.19 -20.45
CA LEU A 196 -16.15 18.90 -19.86
C LEU A 196 -16.74 20.14 -19.17
N ILE A 197 -15.94 20.86 -18.39
CA ILE A 197 -16.36 22.11 -17.74
C ILE A 197 -16.77 23.15 -18.80
N ALA A 198 -15.99 23.29 -19.88
CA ALA A 198 -16.32 24.19 -20.97
C ALA A 198 -17.65 23.80 -21.66
N CYS A 199 -17.87 22.51 -21.94
CA CYS A 199 -19.12 22.01 -22.51
C CYS A 199 -20.32 22.30 -21.60
N VAL A 200 -20.22 22.03 -20.30
CA VAL A 200 -21.29 22.32 -19.32
C VAL A 200 -21.61 23.81 -19.30
N ARG A 201 -20.59 24.69 -19.33
CA ARG A 201 -20.80 26.15 -19.35
C ARG A 201 -21.47 26.62 -20.62
N VAL A 202 -21.07 26.11 -21.78
CA VAL A 202 -21.72 26.43 -23.07
C VAL A 202 -23.17 25.98 -23.05
N SER A 203 -23.44 24.78 -22.51
CA SER A 203 -24.80 24.27 -22.34
C SER A 203 -25.66 25.19 -21.45
N ILE A 204 -25.17 25.53 -20.25
CA ILE A 204 -25.89 26.42 -19.31
C ILE A 204 -26.11 27.81 -19.94
N ALA A 205 -25.08 28.40 -20.56
CA ALA A 205 -25.19 29.71 -21.20
C ALA A 205 -26.14 29.69 -22.41
N SER A 206 -26.22 28.57 -23.13
CA SER A 206 -27.18 28.40 -24.24
C SER A 206 -28.62 28.29 -23.74
N GLU A 207 -28.83 27.64 -22.59
CA GLU A 207 -30.13 27.49 -21.95
C GLU A 207 -30.63 28.82 -21.36
N GLU A 208 -29.75 29.60 -20.73
CA GLU A 208 -30.04 30.96 -20.26
C GLU A 208 -30.45 31.89 -21.40
N ARG A 209 -29.77 31.80 -22.56
CA ARG A 209 -30.14 32.57 -23.77
C ARG A 209 -31.50 32.16 -24.33
N GLN A 210 -31.83 30.87 -24.34
CA GLN A 210 -33.16 30.41 -24.76
C GLN A 210 -34.26 30.92 -23.82
N LYS A 211 -34.05 30.86 -22.50
CA LYS A 211 -35.01 31.37 -21.50
C LYS A 211 -35.20 32.89 -21.58
N GLY A 212 -34.14 33.64 -21.90
CA GLY A 212 -34.20 35.09 -22.09
C GLY A 212 -34.85 35.54 -23.40
N SER A 213 -34.97 34.66 -24.41
CA SER A 213 -35.64 34.94 -25.68
C SER A 213 -37.15 34.62 -25.67
N LEU A 214 -37.64 33.98 -24.61
CA LEU A 214 -39.04 33.59 -24.42
C LEU A 214 -39.78 34.48 -23.40
N ARG A 215 -39.16 35.58 -22.98
CA ARG A 215 -39.74 36.66 -22.17
C ARG A 215 -39.73 37.95 -22.97
#